data_AF-A0A9D2CDN7-F1
#
_entry.id   AF-A0A9D2CDN7-F1
#
_cell.length_a   1.000
_cell.length_b   1.000
_cell.length_c   1.000
_cell.angle_alpha   90.00
_cell.angle_beta   90.00
_cell.angle_gamma   90.00
#
_symmetry.space_group_name_H-M   'P 1'
#
loop_
_entity.id
_entity.type
_entity.pdbx_description
1 polymer ?
#
loop_
_entity_poly.entity_id
_entity_poly.type
_entity_poly.pdbx_seq_one_letter_code
_entity_poly.pdbx_strand_id
1 'polypeptide(L)'
;MKSRKLWIVTLAALGLAACGEREPKTFTGFITDATMNTVTVQDQSSESTYTFSTAEADRSEALGLLVGAPVVVEYKGRLEEGAQALKVATNPTYAEAVGRWMFYDPENPEFSMGIEIRVEGEAASINSATLVYTDWELLDEAGKILLKGQSIGNGGSFDFSQTGIISKDAAGNYSLTIEGTQIVYTKMSEEAESAATEGSNAAVEGADAEGAAATAAESAATQPAAAATSEKEAAPAQE
;
A
#
# COMPACT_ATOMS: atom_id res chain seq x y z
N MET A 1 -83.31 -20.82 -36.60
CA MET A 1 -82.99 -20.74 -35.15
C MET A 1 -81.61 -21.34 -34.92
N LYS A 2 -80.83 -20.77 -33.97
CA LYS A 2 -79.51 -21.20 -33.46
C LYS A 2 -78.31 -20.87 -34.38
N SER A 3 -77.20 -20.23 -33.98
CA SER A 3 -76.78 -19.53 -32.75
C SER A 3 -75.44 -18.83 -33.03
N ARG A 4 -75.26 -17.60 -32.55
CA ARG A 4 -73.98 -16.86 -32.51
C ARG A 4 -72.93 -17.56 -31.62
N LYS A 5 -71.64 -17.42 -31.95
CA LYS A 5 -70.59 -17.03 -30.99
C LYS A 5 -69.28 -16.62 -31.68
N LEU A 6 -68.92 -15.36 -31.47
CA LEU A 6 -67.60 -14.75 -31.66
C LEU A 6 -66.74 -15.14 -30.45
N TRP A 7 -65.45 -15.46 -30.63
CA TRP A 7 -64.45 -15.28 -29.58
C TRP A 7 -63.14 -14.76 -30.17
N ILE A 8 -62.71 -13.64 -29.61
CA ILE A 8 -61.55 -12.84 -29.93
C ILE A 8 -60.32 -13.46 -29.25
N VAL A 9 -59.24 -13.57 -30.02
CA VAL A 9 -57.90 -13.95 -29.57
C VAL A 9 -57.39 -12.89 -28.58
N THR A 10 -57.14 -13.28 -27.33
CA THR A 10 -56.39 -12.45 -26.39
C THR A 10 -55.01 -13.07 -26.24
N LEU A 11 -54.05 -12.51 -26.98
CA LEU A 11 -52.63 -12.83 -26.85
C LEU A 11 -52.15 -12.14 -25.56
N ALA A 12 -52.03 -12.90 -24.48
CA ALA A 12 -51.42 -12.41 -23.26
C ALA A 12 -49.93 -12.15 -23.54
N ALA A 13 -49.57 -10.86 -23.61
CA ALA A 13 -48.19 -10.43 -23.60
C ALA A 13 -47.56 -10.86 -22.27
N LEU A 14 -46.72 -11.91 -22.32
CA LEU A 14 -45.78 -12.18 -21.25
C LEU A 14 -44.72 -11.09 -21.29
N GLY A 15 -44.77 -10.23 -20.28
CA GLY A 15 -43.82 -9.15 -20.08
C GLY A 15 -42.39 -9.69 -20.02
N LEU A 16 -41.51 -9.02 -20.75
CA LEU A 16 -40.07 -9.16 -20.63
C LEU A 16 -39.68 -8.92 -19.17
N ALA A 17 -39.02 -9.91 -18.57
CA ALA A 17 -38.37 -9.76 -17.28
C ALA A 17 -37.18 -8.79 -17.40
N ALA A 18 -37.45 -7.48 -17.36
CA ALA A 18 -36.46 -6.44 -17.12
C ALA A 18 -36.18 -6.36 -15.60
N CYS A 19 -35.60 -7.43 -15.05
CA CYS A 19 -35.20 -7.52 -13.64
C CYS A 19 -33.70 -7.78 -13.45
N GLY A 20 -32.87 -7.58 -14.48
CA GLY A 20 -31.41 -7.73 -14.37
C GLY A 20 -30.63 -6.47 -13.98
N GLU A 21 -31.31 -5.32 -13.86
CA GLU A 21 -30.69 -3.99 -13.69
C GLU A 21 -30.79 -3.43 -12.26
N ARG A 22 -31.38 -4.18 -11.31
CA ARG A 22 -31.71 -3.64 -9.98
C ARG A 22 -30.74 -4.02 -8.86
N GLU A 23 -30.03 -5.14 -8.98
CA GLU A 23 -29.11 -5.58 -7.93
C GLU A 23 -27.74 -4.91 -8.09
N PRO A 24 -27.16 -4.37 -6.99
CA PRO A 24 -25.76 -3.95 -6.98
C PRO A 24 -24.84 -5.09 -7.44
N LYS A 25 -23.83 -4.73 -8.23
CA LYS A 25 -22.75 -5.61 -8.67
C LYS A 25 -21.44 -5.14 -8.07
N THR A 26 -20.46 -6.03 -8.03
CA THR A 26 -19.14 -5.74 -7.48
C THR A 26 -18.07 -5.90 -8.55
N PHE A 27 -17.14 -4.96 -8.56
CA PHE A 27 -15.90 -5.03 -9.34
C PHE A 27 -14.72 -4.93 -8.39
N THR A 28 -13.73 -5.81 -8.55
CA THR A 28 -12.55 -5.88 -7.68
C THR A 28 -11.30 -5.75 -8.53
N GLY A 29 -10.30 -5.04 -8.00
CA GLY A 29 -9.06 -4.81 -8.70
C GLY A 29 -8.10 -3.93 -7.92
N PHE A 30 -7.21 -3.26 -8.64
CA PHE A 30 -6.24 -2.32 -8.08
C PHE A 30 -6.48 -0.92 -8.63
N ILE A 31 -6.36 0.09 -7.77
CA ILE A 31 -6.50 1.50 -8.20
C ILE A 31 -5.30 1.87 -9.07
N THR A 32 -5.56 2.37 -10.28
CA THR A 32 -4.52 2.91 -11.17
C THR A 32 -4.54 4.43 -11.27
N ASP A 33 -5.70 5.04 -10.99
CA ASP A 33 -5.86 6.48 -10.92
C ASP A 33 -7.07 6.84 -10.04
N ALA A 34 -7.02 8.00 -9.40
CA ALA A 34 -8.12 8.52 -8.59
C ALA A 34 -8.19 10.04 -8.72
N THR A 35 -9.38 10.55 -8.99
CA THR A 35 -9.67 11.99 -8.98
C THR A 35 -10.70 12.32 -7.91
N MET A 36 -11.11 13.58 -7.81
CA MET A 36 -12.12 14.02 -6.84
C MET A 36 -13.44 13.24 -6.95
N ASN A 37 -13.83 12.81 -8.16
CA ASN A 37 -15.14 12.19 -8.44
C ASN A 37 -15.05 10.93 -9.29
N THR A 38 -13.85 10.38 -9.51
CA THR A 38 -13.67 9.13 -10.25
C THR A 38 -12.60 8.26 -9.62
N VAL A 39 -12.72 6.95 -9.83
CA VAL A 39 -11.66 5.98 -9.55
C VAL A 39 -11.51 5.08 -10.77
N THR A 40 -10.27 4.87 -11.20
CA THR A 40 -9.93 3.96 -12.28
C THR A 40 -9.35 2.69 -11.67
N VAL A 41 -9.93 1.55 -12.02
CA VAL A 41 -9.59 0.26 -11.42
C VAL A 41 -9.14 -0.70 -12.51
N GLN A 42 -7.95 -1.28 -12.36
CA GLN A 42 -7.49 -2.41 -13.17
C GLN A 42 -8.03 -3.72 -12.61
N ASP A 43 -8.59 -4.55 -13.48
CA ASP A 43 -9.09 -5.89 -13.13
C ASP A 43 -7.97 -6.77 -12.52
N GLN A 44 -8.29 -7.54 -11.50
CA GLN A 44 -7.33 -8.48 -10.90
C GLN A 44 -6.89 -9.60 -11.87
N SER A 45 -7.74 -9.96 -12.83
CA SER A 45 -7.56 -11.10 -13.74
C SER A 45 -7.12 -10.69 -15.15
N SER A 46 -7.04 -9.39 -15.45
CA SER A 46 -6.63 -8.88 -16.76
C SER A 46 -6.06 -7.47 -16.68
N GLU A 47 -5.35 -7.03 -17.71
CA GLU A 47 -4.85 -5.65 -17.76
C GLU A 47 -5.94 -4.60 -18.08
N SER A 48 -7.21 -5.02 -18.17
CA SER A 48 -8.33 -4.13 -18.48
C SER A 48 -8.58 -3.16 -17.34
N THR A 49 -8.87 -1.91 -17.67
CA THR A 49 -9.21 -0.86 -16.70
C THR A 49 -10.64 -0.40 -16.91
N TYR A 50 -11.28 0.03 -15.82
CA TYR A 50 -12.61 0.62 -15.83
C TYR A 50 -12.64 1.84 -14.92
N THR A 51 -13.16 2.96 -15.44
CA THR A 51 -13.40 4.16 -14.63
C THR A 51 -14.80 4.15 -14.05
N PHE A 52 -14.92 4.36 -12.75
CA PHE A 52 -16.20 4.53 -12.06
C PHE A 52 -16.38 5.98 -11.60
N SER A 53 -17.61 6.49 -11.74
CA SER A 53 -17.99 7.75 -11.11
C SER A 53 -18.27 7.54 -9.64
N THR A 54 -17.60 8.31 -8.78
CA THR A 54 -17.72 8.25 -7.31
C THR A 54 -18.48 9.46 -6.74
N ALA A 55 -19.09 10.28 -7.59
CA ALA A 55 -19.77 11.53 -7.20
C ALA A 55 -20.86 11.33 -6.13
N GLU A 56 -21.61 10.23 -6.24
CA GLU A 56 -22.71 9.87 -5.32
C GLU A 56 -22.40 8.61 -4.51
N ALA A 57 -21.16 8.12 -4.56
CA ALA A 57 -20.76 6.89 -3.91
C ALA A 57 -20.54 7.09 -2.41
N ASP A 58 -20.87 6.08 -1.62
CA ASP A 58 -20.33 5.95 -0.28
C ASP A 58 -18.81 5.72 -0.35
N ARG A 59 -18.06 6.62 0.30
CA ARG A 59 -16.59 6.64 0.33
C ARG A 59 -16.05 6.58 1.75
N SER A 60 -16.86 6.19 2.74
CA SER A 60 -16.42 6.12 4.14
C SER A 60 -15.23 5.16 4.35
N GLU A 61 -15.10 4.16 3.48
CA GLU A 61 -14.04 3.13 3.49
C GLU A 61 -13.09 3.27 2.30
N ALA A 62 -13.08 4.42 1.62
CA ALA A 62 -12.22 4.64 0.45
C ALA A 62 -10.74 4.87 0.82
N LEU A 63 -10.48 5.32 2.06
CA LEU A 63 -9.15 5.48 2.66
C LEU A 63 -8.14 6.20 1.74
N GLY A 64 -8.57 7.32 1.17
CA GLY A 64 -7.75 8.16 0.31
C GLY A 64 -7.63 7.71 -1.14
N LEU A 65 -8.14 6.52 -1.51
CA LEU A 65 -8.05 5.96 -2.88
C LEU A 65 -6.61 5.93 -3.42
N LEU A 66 -5.68 5.42 -2.60
CA LEU A 66 -4.28 5.35 -2.97
C LEU A 66 -4.06 4.45 -4.18
N VAL A 67 -3.26 4.90 -5.15
CA VAL A 67 -2.85 4.10 -6.31
C VAL A 67 -2.13 2.83 -5.84
N GLY A 68 -2.35 1.72 -6.53
CA GLY A 68 -1.86 0.39 -6.16
C GLY A 68 -2.66 -0.30 -5.05
N ALA A 69 -3.59 0.39 -4.36
CA ALA A 69 -4.40 -0.23 -3.33
C ALA A 69 -5.42 -1.22 -3.94
N PRO A 70 -5.61 -2.40 -3.33
CA PRO A 70 -6.74 -3.26 -3.64
C PRO A 70 -8.06 -2.52 -3.32
N VAL A 71 -9.01 -2.59 -4.25
CA VAL A 71 -10.29 -1.88 -4.17
C VAL A 71 -11.46 -2.77 -4.58
N VAL A 72 -12.58 -2.54 -3.90
CA VAL A 72 -13.87 -3.11 -4.21
C VAL A 72 -14.83 -1.97 -4.53
N VAL A 73 -15.38 -1.98 -5.73
CA VAL A 73 -16.37 -1.02 -6.20
C VAL A 73 -17.72 -1.71 -6.34
N GLU A 74 -18.69 -1.28 -5.55
CA GLU A 74 -20.10 -1.63 -5.77
C GLU A 74 -20.71 -0.66 -6.78
N TYR A 75 -21.42 -1.15 -7.78
CA TYR A 75 -22.00 -0.33 -8.85
C TYR A 75 -23.35 -0.89 -9.32
N LYS A 76 -24.11 -0.08 -10.07
CA LYS A 76 -25.37 -0.51 -10.71
C LYS A 76 -25.27 -0.47 -12.22
N GLY A 77 -26.08 -1.30 -12.87
CA GLY A 77 -26.18 -1.31 -14.33
C GLY A 77 -25.13 -2.20 -15.01
N ARG A 78 -24.57 -1.71 -16.11
CA ARG A 78 -23.56 -2.43 -16.90
C ARG A 78 -22.16 -1.99 -16.48
N LEU A 79 -21.18 -2.88 -16.64
CA LEU A 79 -19.79 -2.54 -16.46
C LEU A 79 -19.32 -1.84 -17.74
N GLU A 80 -19.21 -0.53 -17.68
CA GLU A 80 -18.79 0.34 -18.77
C GLU A 80 -18.10 1.58 -18.20
N GLU A 81 -17.36 2.29 -19.04
CA GLU A 81 -16.66 3.52 -18.64
C GLU A 81 -17.63 4.56 -18.06
N GLY A 82 -17.30 5.06 -16.88
CA GLY A 82 -18.11 6.04 -16.15
C GLY A 82 -19.29 5.44 -15.38
N ALA A 83 -19.36 4.11 -15.22
CA ALA A 83 -20.40 3.47 -14.42
C ALA A 83 -20.51 4.10 -13.02
N GLN A 84 -21.74 4.30 -12.54
CA GLN A 84 -21.98 4.95 -11.25
C GLN A 84 -21.69 3.96 -10.11
N ALA A 85 -20.69 4.28 -9.30
CA ALA A 85 -20.42 3.57 -8.06
C ALA A 85 -21.45 3.92 -6.99
N LEU A 86 -21.80 2.92 -6.19
CA LEU A 86 -22.62 3.02 -4.99
C LEU A 86 -21.76 3.08 -3.74
N LYS A 87 -20.67 2.29 -3.70
CA LYS A 87 -19.71 2.26 -2.62
C LYS A 87 -18.32 1.97 -3.19
N VAL A 88 -17.30 2.61 -2.62
CA VAL A 88 -15.90 2.29 -2.88
C VAL A 88 -15.23 2.00 -1.55
N ALA A 89 -14.66 0.81 -1.43
CA ALA A 89 -13.93 0.35 -0.25
C ALA A 89 -12.54 -0.15 -0.64
N THR A 90 -11.51 0.22 0.12
CA THR A 90 -10.12 -0.19 -0.10
C THR A 90 -9.58 -1.00 1.07
N ASN A 91 -8.45 -1.67 0.87
CA ASN A 91 -7.82 -2.42 1.95
C ASN A 91 -7.23 -1.46 3.01
N PRO A 92 -7.64 -1.55 4.30
CA PRO A 92 -7.15 -0.66 5.34
C PRO A 92 -5.65 -0.81 5.62
N THR A 93 -5.13 -2.04 5.59
CA THR A 93 -3.70 -2.28 5.83
C THR A 93 -2.84 -1.55 4.80
N TYR A 94 -3.29 -1.45 3.54
CA TYR A 94 -2.56 -0.72 2.50
C TYR A 94 -2.41 0.76 2.85
N ALA A 95 -3.51 1.43 3.18
CA ALA A 95 -3.51 2.84 3.56
C ALA A 95 -2.75 3.09 4.88
N GLU A 96 -2.82 2.15 5.81
CA GLU A 96 -2.11 2.23 7.08
C GLU A 96 -0.59 2.01 6.90
N ALA A 97 -0.18 1.17 5.94
CA ALA A 97 1.23 0.91 5.62
C ALA A 97 1.92 2.12 4.98
N VAL A 98 1.28 2.75 3.99
CA VAL A 98 1.89 3.86 3.24
C VAL A 98 2.21 5.04 4.17
N GLY A 99 3.44 5.51 4.12
CA GLY A 99 3.98 6.62 4.92
C GLY A 99 5.41 6.38 5.40
N ARG A 100 5.92 7.31 6.21
CA ARG A 100 7.26 7.26 6.79
C ARG A 100 7.22 6.65 8.19
N TRP A 101 8.06 5.64 8.40
CA TRP A 101 8.17 4.90 9.65
C TRP A 101 9.56 5.11 10.23
N MET A 102 9.65 5.74 11.40
CA MET A 102 10.91 6.13 12.01
C MET A 102 11.17 5.31 13.28
N PHE A 103 12.39 4.80 13.38
CA PHE A 103 12.98 4.35 14.62
C PHE A 103 13.72 5.56 15.20
N TYR A 104 13.20 6.11 16.30
CA TYR A 104 13.75 7.27 16.96
C TYR A 104 14.29 6.87 18.34
N ASP A 105 15.58 7.13 18.55
CA ASP A 105 16.21 7.04 19.86
C ASP A 105 16.40 8.47 20.41
N PRO A 106 15.67 8.89 21.45
CA PRO A 106 15.80 10.23 22.03
C PRO A 106 17.17 10.48 22.66
N GLU A 107 17.87 9.43 23.09
CA GLU A 107 19.21 9.56 23.68
C GLU A 107 20.28 9.71 22.62
N ASN A 108 20.03 9.19 21.40
CA ASN A 108 20.95 9.22 20.28
C ASN A 108 20.21 9.57 18.97
N PRO A 109 19.74 10.83 18.82
CA PRO A 109 18.89 11.24 17.69
C PRO A 109 19.59 11.10 16.33
N GLU A 110 20.92 11.08 16.28
CA GLU A 110 21.72 10.85 15.07
C GLU A 110 21.56 9.44 14.49
N PHE A 111 21.13 8.45 15.28
CA PHE A 111 20.85 7.10 14.80
C PHE A 111 19.41 6.91 14.32
N SER A 112 18.65 8.00 14.19
CA SER A 112 17.29 7.94 13.66
C SER A 112 17.31 7.43 12.22
N MET A 113 16.70 6.28 12.02
CA MET A 113 16.57 5.61 10.73
C MET A 113 15.14 5.16 10.52
N GLY A 114 14.80 4.77 9.30
CA GLY A 114 13.42 4.45 9.01
C GLY A 114 13.20 3.79 7.67
N ILE A 115 11.92 3.66 7.36
CA ILE A 115 11.41 3.08 6.13
C ILE A 115 10.33 4.02 5.61
N GLU A 116 10.48 4.48 4.37
CA GLU A 116 9.39 5.10 3.63
C GLU A 116 8.70 4.03 2.80
N ILE A 117 7.42 3.79 3.10
CA ILE A 117 6.57 2.88 2.34
C ILE A 117 5.69 3.75 1.44
N ARG A 118 5.81 3.58 0.13
CA ARG A 118 5.09 4.37 -0.87
C ARG A 118 3.99 3.54 -1.51
N VAL A 119 3.18 4.21 -2.33
CA VAL A 119 2.19 3.54 -3.18
C VAL A 119 2.87 2.63 -4.20
N GLU A 120 2.07 1.79 -4.87
CA GLU A 120 2.53 0.86 -5.91
C GLU A 120 3.60 -0.15 -5.48
N GLY A 121 3.73 -0.43 -4.18
CA GLY A 121 4.66 -1.43 -3.67
C GLY A 121 6.11 -0.95 -3.56
N GLU A 122 6.36 0.35 -3.73
CA GLU A 122 7.72 0.89 -3.58
C GLU A 122 8.05 1.16 -2.11
N ALA A 123 9.27 0.82 -1.69
CA ALA A 123 9.80 1.19 -0.38
C ALA A 123 11.22 1.77 -0.50
N ALA A 124 11.61 2.60 0.48
CA ALA A 124 12.95 3.15 0.57
C ALA A 124 13.42 3.24 2.01
N SER A 125 14.71 2.99 2.23
CA SER A 125 15.32 3.24 3.55
C SER A 125 15.55 4.73 3.80
N ILE A 126 15.33 5.15 5.05
CA ILE A 126 15.66 6.48 5.55
C ILE A 126 16.90 6.34 6.44
N ASN A 127 17.96 7.10 6.14
CA ASN A 127 19.20 7.15 6.92
C ASN A 127 19.87 5.78 7.18
N SER A 128 19.77 4.83 6.25
CA SER A 128 20.44 3.53 6.33
C SER A 128 21.20 3.23 5.04
N ALA A 129 22.47 2.86 5.18
CA ALA A 129 23.35 2.46 4.07
C ALA A 129 23.48 0.94 3.95
N THR A 130 23.16 0.19 5.02
CA THR A 130 23.35 -1.26 5.08
C THR A 130 22.06 -2.01 4.81
N LEU A 131 20.95 -1.58 5.39
CA LEU A 131 19.64 -2.16 5.13
C LEU A 131 18.90 -1.26 4.14
N VAL A 132 18.80 -1.69 2.88
CA VAL A 132 18.19 -0.94 1.78
C VAL A 132 16.88 -1.60 1.40
N TYR A 133 15.75 -1.07 1.89
CA TYR A 133 14.42 -1.46 1.44
C TYR A 133 14.17 -0.90 0.05
N THR A 134 13.53 -1.70 -0.81
CA THR A 134 13.25 -1.33 -2.20
C THR A 134 11.81 -1.59 -2.60
N ASP A 135 11.15 -2.55 -1.94
CA ASP A 135 9.85 -3.06 -2.37
C ASP A 135 9.05 -3.54 -1.15
N TRP A 136 7.72 -3.53 -1.28
CA TRP A 136 6.82 -4.12 -0.31
C TRP A 136 5.56 -4.67 -0.97
N GLU A 137 5.00 -5.68 -0.32
CA GLU A 137 3.74 -6.29 -0.74
C GLU A 137 2.77 -6.37 0.44
N LEU A 138 1.49 -6.23 0.13
CA LEU A 138 0.43 -6.52 1.08
C LEU A 138 0.31 -8.04 1.27
N LEU A 139 0.16 -8.49 2.52
CA LEU A 139 -0.14 -9.88 2.83
C LEU A 139 -1.65 -10.09 3.06
N ASP A 140 -2.11 -11.33 2.91
CA ASP A 140 -3.53 -11.69 3.11
C ASP A 140 -4.01 -11.46 4.55
N GLU A 141 -3.08 -11.51 5.51
CA GLU A 141 -3.37 -11.25 6.92
C GLU A 141 -3.48 -9.75 7.17
N ALA A 142 -4.58 -9.33 7.80
CA ALA A 142 -4.80 -7.93 8.17
C ALA A 142 -3.66 -7.40 9.07
N GLY A 143 -3.20 -6.19 8.76
CA GLY A 143 -2.08 -5.56 9.47
C GLY A 143 -0.71 -6.12 9.11
N LYS A 144 -0.58 -7.03 8.12
CA LYS A 144 0.73 -7.54 7.71
C LYS A 144 1.14 -7.12 6.30
N ILE A 145 2.43 -6.85 6.15
CA ILE A 145 3.09 -6.55 4.89
C ILE A 145 4.39 -7.34 4.79
N LEU A 146 4.84 -7.63 3.58
CA LEU A 146 6.16 -8.19 3.30
C LEU A 146 7.07 -7.06 2.80
N LEU A 147 8.08 -6.72 3.57
CA LEU A 147 9.12 -5.79 3.17
C LEU A 147 10.26 -6.54 2.49
N LYS A 148 10.80 -5.98 1.41
CA LYS A 148 11.91 -6.57 0.65
C LYS A 148 13.00 -5.54 0.42
N GLY A 149 14.21 -6.04 0.25
CA GLY A 149 15.36 -5.19 0.02
C GLY A 149 16.66 -5.94 -0.04
N GLN A 150 17.74 -5.19 0.09
CA GLN A 150 19.10 -5.70 0.09
C GLN A 150 19.84 -5.31 1.35
N SER A 151 20.58 -6.26 1.92
CA SER A 151 21.53 -6.01 2.99
C SER A 151 22.93 -5.90 2.41
N ILE A 152 23.50 -4.70 2.50
CA ILE A 152 24.80 -4.33 1.98
C ILE A 152 25.80 -4.25 3.13
N GLY A 153 26.92 -4.95 3.01
CA GLY A 153 27.96 -4.94 4.03
C GLY A 153 29.09 -5.90 3.70
N ASN A 154 30.26 -5.69 4.33
CA ASN A 154 31.43 -6.56 4.21
C ASN A 154 31.86 -6.86 2.76
N GLY A 155 31.68 -5.89 1.84
CA GLY A 155 32.03 -6.03 0.43
C GLY A 155 31.03 -6.83 -0.42
N GLY A 156 29.84 -7.12 0.09
CA GLY A 156 28.78 -7.83 -0.64
C GLY A 156 27.39 -7.25 -0.39
N SER A 157 26.42 -7.82 -1.11
CA SER A 157 25.00 -7.55 -0.96
C SER A 157 24.22 -8.86 -1.05
N PHE A 158 23.15 -8.99 -0.27
CA PHE A 158 22.21 -10.11 -0.38
C PHE A 158 20.77 -9.63 -0.24
N ASP A 159 19.86 -10.25 -0.99
CA ASP A 159 18.44 -9.95 -0.92
C ASP A 159 17.85 -10.52 0.37
N PHE A 160 16.91 -9.79 0.97
CA PHE A 160 16.15 -10.23 2.12
C PHE A 160 14.66 -9.92 1.96
N SER A 161 13.85 -10.63 2.74
CA SER A 161 12.46 -10.28 2.98
C SER A 161 12.12 -10.43 4.46
N GLN A 162 11.22 -9.58 4.95
CA GLN A 162 10.80 -9.53 6.36
C GLN A 162 9.31 -9.21 6.45
N THR A 163 8.62 -9.84 7.40
CA THR A 163 7.22 -9.51 7.68
C THR A 163 7.15 -8.30 8.61
N GLY A 164 6.48 -7.25 8.18
CA GLY A 164 6.10 -6.11 8.99
C GLY A 164 4.68 -6.26 9.54
N ILE A 165 4.49 -5.96 10.81
CA ILE A 165 3.19 -5.98 11.50
C ILE A 165 2.84 -4.55 11.87
N ILE A 166 1.77 -4.03 11.28
CA ILE A 166 1.20 -2.71 11.52
C ILE A 166 0.16 -2.84 12.62
N SER A 167 0.26 -1.97 13.63
CA SER A 167 -0.74 -1.86 14.67
C SER A 167 -1.04 -0.41 15.00
N LYS A 168 -2.23 -0.16 15.54
CA LYS A 168 -2.69 1.15 15.99
C LYS A 168 -3.08 1.07 17.45
N ASP A 169 -2.54 1.96 18.27
CA ASP A 169 -2.92 2.05 19.68
C ASP A 169 -4.26 2.79 19.87
N ALA A 170 -4.74 2.83 21.12
CA ALA A 170 -5.99 3.52 21.47
C ALA A 170 -5.92 5.06 21.33
N ALA A 171 -4.72 5.63 21.29
CA ALA A 171 -4.50 7.05 21.04
C ALA A 171 -4.42 7.37 19.53
N GLY A 172 -4.40 6.33 18.69
CA GLY A 172 -4.35 6.44 17.24
C GLY A 172 -2.94 6.45 16.66
N ASN A 173 -1.91 6.21 17.47
CA ASN A 173 -0.53 6.13 16.99
C ASN A 173 -0.28 4.78 16.32
N TYR A 174 0.39 4.83 15.17
CA TYR A 174 0.75 3.65 14.40
C TYR A 174 2.15 3.17 14.74
N SER A 175 2.31 1.85 14.86
CA SER A 175 3.62 1.19 14.95
C SER A 175 3.76 0.10 13.88
N LEU A 176 5.00 -0.07 13.40
CA LEU A 176 5.41 -1.12 12.48
C LEU A 176 6.49 -1.96 13.18
N THR A 177 6.17 -3.21 13.49
CA THR A 177 7.09 -4.15 14.15
C THR A 177 7.59 -5.17 13.13
N ILE A 178 8.90 -5.43 13.12
CA ILE A 178 9.48 -6.46 12.26
C ILE A 178 9.41 -7.81 12.99
N GLU A 179 8.66 -8.75 12.43
CA GLU A 179 8.43 -10.08 13.00
C GLU A 179 9.76 -10.81 13.28
N GLY A 180 9.85 -11.45 14.45
CA GLY A 180 11.09 -12.11 14.87
C GLY A 180 12.18 -11.18 15.40
N THR A 181 11.91 -9.87 15.52
CA THR A 181 12.85 -8.89 16.09
C THR A 181 12.19 -8.07 17.21
N GLN A 182 12.99 -7.21 17.86
CA GLN A 182 12.51 -6.21 18.82
C GLN A 182 12.42 -4.81 18.21
N ILE A 183 12.59 -4.68 16.89
CA ILE A 183 12.59 -3.39 16.20
C ILE A 183 11.15 -2.94 16.01
N VAL A 184 10.85 -1.73 16.49
CA VAL A 184 9.54 -1.08 16.36
C VAL A 184 9.74 0.31 15.79
N TYR A 185 9.15 0.57 14.63
CA TYR A 185 9.09 1.90 14.03
C TYR A 185 7.78 2.59 14.40
N THR A 186 7.79 3.91 14.52
CA THR A 186 6.61 4.74 14.73
C THR A 186 6.31 5.51 13.46
N LYS A 187 5.04 5.58 13.07
CA LYS A 187 4.63 6.38 11.89
C LYS A 187 4.83 7.86 12.18
N MET A 188 5.52 8.57 11.29
CA MET A 188 5.67 10.01 11.38
C MET A 188 4.31 10.66 11.12
N SER A 189 3.90 11.59 11.99
CA SER A 189 2.68 12.38 11.78
C SER A 189 2.90 13.40 10.66
N GLU A 190 1.85 13.71 9.90
CA GLU A 190 1.88 14.71 8.82
C GLU A 190 2.34 16.11 9.31
N GLU A 191 2.07 16.46 10.57
CA GLU A 191 2.53 17.69 11.22
C GLU A 191 4.06 17.71 11.45
N ALA A 192 4.65 16.54 11.71
CA ALA A 192 6.10 16.42 11.88
C ALA A 192 6.80 16.36 10.51
N GLU A 193 6.12 15.81 9.51
CA GLU A 193 6.60 15.74 8.12
C GLU A 193 6.66 17.13 7.47
N SER A 194 5.64 17.97 7.67
CA SER A 194 5.63 19.36 7.21
C SER A 194 6.69 20.23 7.90
N ALA A 195 6.90 20.06 9.20
CA ALA A 195 7.96 20.75 9.94
C ALA A 195 9.38 20.34 9.49
N ALA A 196 9.59 19.07 9.13
CA ALA A 196 10.87 18.58 8.62
C ALA A 196 11.21 19.15 7.23
N THR A 197 10.21 19.36 6.37
CA THR A 197 10.40 19.99 5.06
C THR A 197 10.70 21.49 5.17
N GLU A 198 10.03 22.22 6.09
CA GLU A 198 10.30 23.64 6.32
C GLU A 198 11.69 23.90 6.92
N GLY A 199 12.15 23.06 7.86
CA GLY A 199 13.49 23.16 8.44
C GLY A 199 14.62 22.92 7.43
N SER A 200 14.38 22.06 6.44
CA SER A 200 15.31 21.80 5.33
C SER A 200 15.42 23.00 4.38
N ASN A 201 14.30 23.67 4.07
CA ASN A 201 14.29 24.81 3.16
C ASN A 201 14.88 26.08 3.78
N ALA A 202 14.75 26.27 5.11
CA ALA A 202 15.38 27.37 5.83
C ALA A 202 16.92 27.25 5.92
N ALA A 203 17.47 26.04 5.79
CA ALA A 203 18.92 25.82 5.77
C ALA A 203 19.58 26.20 4.43
N VAL A 204 18.80 26.34 3.35
CA VAL A 204 19.31 26.68 2.01
C VAL A 204 19.43 28.20 1.80
N GLU A 205 18.59 29.03 2.46
CA GLU A 205 18.66 30.50 2.33
C GLU A 205 19.80 31.17 3.16
N GLY A 206 20.60 30.39 3.89
CA GLY A 206 21.71 30.89 4.70
C GLY A 206 23.13 30.64 4.14
N ALA A 207 23.26 29.94 3.02
CA ALA A 207 24.55 29.42 2.54
C ALA A 207 24.98 29.99 1.18
N ASP A 208 24.89 31.31 1.00
CA ASP A 208 25.59 32.02 -0.07
C ASP A 208 26.67 32.94 0.54
N ALA A 209 27.81 32.36 0.89
CA ALA A 209 29.11 33.03 0.77
C ALA A 209 30.27 32.07 1.07
N GLU A 210 31.21 32.05 0.13
CA GLU A 210 32.61 31.64 0.26
C GLU A 210 32.93 30.14 0.11
N GLY A 211 33.42 29.80 -1.08
CA GLY A 211 33.91 28.48 -1.42
C GLY A 211 35.28 28.16 -0.83
N ALA A 212 35.54 26.86 -0.69
CA ALA A 212 36.86 26.28 -0.86
C ALA A 212 36.71 24.77 -1.05
N ALA A 213 37.34 24.25 -2.10
CA ALA A 213 37.54 22.84 -2.33
C ALA A 213 38.42 22.24 -1.21
N ALA A 214 38.09 21.04 -0.72
CA ALA A 214 39.09 20.06 -0.25
C ALA A 214 38.45 18.70 0.10
N THR A 215 38.80 17.70 -0.72
CA THR A 215 39.34 16.38 -0.36
C THR A 215 38.63 15.48 0.66
N ALA A 216 38.36 14.27 0.18
CA ALA A 216 38.07 13.05 0.90
C ALA A 216 38.98 12.82 2.13
N ALA A 217 38.37 12.32 3.20
CA ALA A 217 39.05 11.56 4.24
C ALA A 217 38.15 10.41 4.70
N GLU A 218 38.63 9.22 4.39
CA GLU A 218 38.29 7.92 4.94
C GLU A 218 38.36 7.94 6.48
N SER A 219 37.31 7.47 7.16
CA SER A 219 37.42 7.08 8.57
C SER A 219 36.67 5.78 8.83
N ALA A 220 37.45 4.72 8.99
CA ALA A 220 37.04 3.43 9.48
C ALA A 220 36.50 3.53 10.92
N ALA A 221 35.35 2.90 11.17
CA ALA A 221 34.91 2.54 12.51
C ALA A 221 34.39 1.09 12.48
N THR A 222 35.23 0.20 12.99
CA THR A 222 34.96 -1.21 13.29
C THR A 222 33.96 -1.32 14.44
N GLN A 223 32.89 -2.11 14.30
CA GLN A 223 32.20 -2.80 15.40
C GLN A 223 31.49 -4.08 14.90
N PRO A 224 31.18 -5.05 15.79
CA PRO A 224 31.41 -6.47 15.53
C PRO A 224 30.25 -7.21 14.86
N ALA A 225 30.61 -8.16 14.00
CA ALA A 225 29.70 -9.15 13.43
C ALA A 225 29.24 -10.15 14.50
N ALA A 226 27.93 -10.26 14.71
CA ALA A 226 27.34 -11.38 15.43
C ALA A 226 27.43 -12.62 14.53
N ALA A 227 28.19 -13.62 14.97
CA ALA A 227 28.37 -14.89 14.29
C ALA A 227 27.09 -15.74 14.36
N ALA A 228 26.52 -16.07 13.21
CA ALA A 228 25.58 -17.18 13.07
C ALA A 228 26.37 -18.43 12.64
N THR A 229 26.61 -19.34 13.57
CA THR A 229 27.14 -20.69 13.30
C THR A 229 26.05 -21.53 12.64
N SER A 230 26.28 -21.92 11.39
CA SER A 230 25.51 -22.93 10.67
C SER A 230 26.10 -24.31 10.96
N GLU A 231 25.34 -25.14 11.69
CA GLU A 231 25.66 -26.55 11.91
C GLU A 231 25.03 -27.38 10.80
N LYS A 232 25.89 -28.07 10.05
CA LYS A 232 25.57 -28.97 8.94
C LYS A 232 25.44 -30.38 9.51
N GLU A 233 24.23 -30.91 9.65
CA GLU A 233 24.02 -32.33 9.96
C GLU A 233 23.75 -33.16 8.70
N ALA A 234 24.41 -34.31 8.65
CA ALA A 234 24.60 -35.17 7.51
C ALA A 234 23.42 -36.13 7.26
N ALA A 235 23.23 -36.50 5.99
CA ALA A 235 22.30 -37.54 5.56
C ALA A 235 22.75 -38.95 6.01
N PRO A 236 21.83 -39.87 6.32
CA PRO A 236 22.19 -41.27 6.58
C PRO A 236 22.23 -42.11 5.28
N ALA A 237 23.23 -42.99 5.24
CA ALA A 237 23.41 -44.03 4.23
C ALA A 237 22.32 -45.11 4.34
N GLN A 238 21.90 -45.65 3.19
CA GLN A 238 21.08 -46.86 3.12
C GLN A 238 21.97 -48.08 2.84
N GLU A 239 21.67 -49.18 3.55
CA GLU A 239 22.14 -50.55 3.28
C GLU A 239 21.59 -51.11 1.96
#